data_AF-A0A950EE98-F1
#
_entry.id   AF-A0A950EE98-F1
#
_cell.length_a   1.000
_cell.length_b   1.000
_cell.length_c   1.000
_cell.angle_alpha   90.00
_cell.angle_beta   90.00
_cell.angle_gamma   90.00
#
_symmetry.space_group_name_H-M   'P 1'
#
loop_
_entity.id
_entity.type
_entity.pdbx_description
1 polymer ?
#
loop_
_entity_poly.entity_id
_entity_poly.type
_entity_poly.pdbx_seq_one_letter_code
_entity_poly.pdbx_strand_id
1 'polypeptide(L)'
;LDAELRQALEVLAAGHDTQKKTVSIRFEGQGKRRVSVAYIAATPVWKTSYRLVLGEKEKPFLQGWAIVENTTDDDWDDVRLSLISGRPISFTMDLYQPLYVPRPLVEPELYASLRPQVYGQEMEDAKKFVGAVAADVGPVERRSARGRMMAPMAVAPAPVEAAPRNQDLGIDLKQGVASAAQGIQAGELFQYAIKTPVSLARQKSAMLPVLSQGVEGKKVSIYNESVNPQHPLNGFRLKNTTALYLMQGPITVFDDDAYAGDARIEDLAPGQDRLISYALDLKVEVEPQAQGGQQELVAVKLRRGTLIATRKNVIAKLYIVRNRDRKARDVLVEHPFRDGWNLVEPSEPAERTREVYRFDARVEPDKTTRLLVREEQQTDELFALTNLEPDRITLFLRSRIVGDRVKEALQKVVQLRDRLARTQADRARLQQRAAEIDQEQSRIRENLGKLAQNSDLYNRYIKMLDQQETELDDLRPRIEKLKDVEASQQRELDDYLLGLDIDG
;
A
#
# COMPACT_ATOMS: atom_id res chain seq x y z
N LEU A 1 38.23 52.22 -16.93
CA LEU A 1 36.80 52.57 -16.88
C LEU A 1 36.08 52.14 -18.15
N ASP A 2 36.01 52.93 -19.24
CA ASP A 2 35.11 52.60 -20.36
C ASP A 2 35.44 51.27 -21.08
N ALA A 3 36.72 50.96 -21.27
CA ALA A 3 37.14 49.67 -21.83
C ALA A 3 36.81 48.48 -20.92
N GLU A 4 37.03 48.60 -19.60
CA GLU A 4 36.70 47.55 -18.62
C GLU A 4 35.19 47.39 -18.46
N LEU A 5 34.42 48.48 -18.57
CA LEU A 5 32.96 48.45 -18.59
C LEU A 5 32.45 47.72 -19.83
N ARG A 6 33.04 47.98 -21.01
CA ARG A 6 32.74 47.20 -22.23
C ARG A 6 33.16 45.75 -22.12
N GLN A 7 34.32 45.45 -21.53
CA GLN A 7 34.78 44.08 -21.37
C GLN A 7 33.95 43.30 -20.32
N ALA A 8 33.47 43.96 -19.27
CA ALA A 8 32.45 43.40 -18.37
C ALA A 8 31.08 43.26 -19.07
N LEU A 9 30.72 44.21 -19.93
CA LEU A 9 29.61 44.11 -20.89
C LEU A 9 29.95 43.24 -22.13
N GLU A 10 31.06 42.51 -22.10
CA GLU A 10 31.39 41.32 -22.91
C GLU A 10 31.52 40.06 -22.00
N VAL A 11 31.24 40.19 -20.68
CA VAL A 11 31.09 39.12 -19.66
C VAL A 11 29.84 39.25 -18.69
N LEU A 12 28.69 39.86 -19.10
CA LEU A 12 27.25 40.00 -18.60
C LEU A 12 25.89 39.18 -19.04
N ALA A 13 25.50 38.24 -19.98
CA ALA A 13 25.40 38.05 -21.49
C ALA A 13 25.67 36.63 -22.23
N ALA A 14 26.87 36.13 -22.57
CA ALA A 14 27.13 34.91 -23.38
C ALA A 14 27.32 33.61 -22.58
N GLY A 15 27.58 33.67 -21.28
CA GLY A 15 27.10 32.60 -20.40
C GLY A 15 25.60 32.73 -20.05
N HIS A 16 24.89 33.75 -20.55
CA HIS A 16 23.44 33.63 -20.73
C HIS A 16 23.20 32.75 -21.99
N ASP A 17 24.05 32.89 -23.02
CA ASP A 17 24.17 31.95 -24.15
C ASP A 17 24.68 30.54 -23.76
N THR A 18 25.42 30.33 -22.64
CA THR A 18 25.76 28.96 -22.17
C THR A 18 24.56 28.12 -21.73
N GLN A 19 23.39 28.74 -21.53
CA GLN A 19 22.12 28.01 -21.35
C GLN A 19 21.33 27.85 -22.66
N LYS A 20 21.67 28.57 -23.74
CA LYS A 20 21.07 28.36 -25.07
C LYS A 20 21.68 27.13 -25.73
N LYS A 21 20.87 26.43 -26.53
CA LYS A 21 21.26 25.23 -27.29
C LYS A 21 20.75 25.34 -28.71
N THR A 22 21.67 25.50 -29.67
CA THR A 22 21.32 25.64 -31.09
C THR A 22 20.81 24.32 -31.68
N VAL A 23 19.49 24.17 -31.80
CA VAL A 23 18.87 23.01 -32.46
C VAL A 23 18.88 23.24 -33.98
N SER A 24 19.75 22.52 -34.69
CA SER A 24 19.88 22.64 -36.15
C SER A 24 19.02 21.60 -36.87
N ILE A 25 17.81 21.99 -37.29
CA ILE A 25 16.92 21.13 -38.09
C ILE A 25 17.31 21.25 -39.57
N ARG A 26 17.46 20.12 -40.28
CA ARG A 26 17.74 20.04 -41.72
C ARG A 26 16.66 19.24 -42.42
N PHE A 27 16.36 19.59 -43.67
CA PHE A 27 15.34 18.92 -44.49
C PHE A 27 15.96 18.43 -45.79
N GLU A 28 15.90 17.12 -46.04
CA GLU A 28 16.46 16.51 -47.24
C GLU A 28 15.45 16.50 -48.40
N GLY A 29 15.92 16.64 -49.63
CA GLY A 29 15.10 16.82 -50.84
C GLY A 29 14.87 18.29 -51.23
N GLN A 30 14.61 18.53 -52.52
CA GLN A 30 14.41 19.87 -53.08
C GLN A 30 12.94 20.31 -53.04
N GLY A 31 12.70 21.62 -52.90
CA GLY A 31 11.36 22.22 -52.88
C GLY A 31 10.94 22.79 -51.51
N LYS A 32 9.90 23.63 -51.51
CA LYS A 32 9.32 24.21 -50.28
C LYS A 32 8.38 23.20 -49.61
N ARG A 33 8.49 23.03 -48.29
CA ARG A 33 7.55 22.26 -47.45
C ARG A 33 7.24 23.05 -46.18
N ARG A 34 6.05 22.88 -45.61
CA ARG A 34 5.70 23.43 -44.28
C ARG A 34 6.24 22.49 -43.20
N VAL A 35 6.70 23.06 -42.09
CA VAL A 35 7.26 22.33 -40.94
C VAL A 35 6.77 23.02 -39.66
N SER A 36 6.49 22.23 -38.63
CA SER A 36 6.15 22.69 -37.28
C SER A 36 7.21 22.22 -36.28
N VAL A 37 7.49 23.04 -35.27
CA VAL A 37 8.35 22.69 -34.13
C VAL A 37 7.55 22.93 -32.86
N ALA A 38 7.57 21.97 -31.94
CA ALA A 38 6.96 22.07 -30.62
C ALA A 38 8.00 21.74 -29.55
N TYR A 39 7.92 22.41 -28.40
CA TYR A 39 8.81 22.22 -27.26
C TYR A 39 8.06 22.55 -25.96
N ILE A 40 8.59 22.05 -24.84
CA ILE A 40 8.08 22.35 -23.49
C ILE A 40 9.17 23.14 -22.76
N ALA A 41 8.79 24.26 -22.15
CA ALA A 41 9.67 25.10 -21.33
C ALA A 41 9.05 25.32 -19.95
N ALA A 42 9.88 25.51 -18.92
CA ALA A 42 9.41 25.83 -17.58
C ALA A 42 9.09 27.33 -17.50
N THR A 43 7.82 27.66 -17.23
CA THR A 43 7.31 29.05 -17.10
C THR A 43 6.84 29.34 -15.67
N PRO A 44 6.68 30.62 -15.28
CA PRO A 44 6.02 30.99 -14.04
C PRO A 44 4.59 30.44 -13.93
N VAL A 45 4.13 30.23 -12.70
CA VAL A 45 2.73 29.87 -12.43
C VAL A 45 1.86 31.10 -12.68
N TRP A 46 0.92 30.98 -13.62
CA TRP A 46 -0.10 32.00 -13.89
C TRP A 46 -1.03 32.16 -12.67
N LYS A 47 -1.44 33.40 -12.39
CA LYS A 47 -2.17 33.78 -11.17
C LYS A 47 -3.58 34.25 -11.54
N THR A 48 -4.55 34.09 -10.64
CA THR A 48 -5.91 34.65 -10.82
C THR A 48 -6.17 35.80 -9.86
N SER A 49 -6.83 36.86 -10.34
CA SER A 49 -7.36 37.94 -9.51
C SER A 49 -8.85 38.13 -9.79
N TYR A 50 -9.62 38.58 -8.79
CA TYR A 50 -11.08 38.73 -8.87
C TYR A 50 -11.54 40.04 -8.23
N ARG A 51 -12.66 40.59 -8.72
CA ARG A 51 -13.31 41.78 -8.16
C ARG A 51 -14.82 41.56 -8.11
N LEU A 52 -15.40 41.61 -6.91
CA LEU A 52 -16.84 41.55 -6.69
C LEU A 52 -17.37 42.98 -6.49
N VAL A 53 -18.45 43.31 -7.20
CA VAL A 53 -19.18 44.58 -7.06
C VAL A 53 -20.60 44.27 -6.56
N LEU A 54 -21.08 45.05 -5.60
CA LEU A 54 -22.36 44.89 -4.92
C LEU A 54 -23.10 46.23 -4.90
N GLY A 55 -24.44 46.21 -5.02
CA GLY A 55 -25.29 47.39 -4.90
C GLY A 55 -26.68 47.01 -4.37
N GLU A 56 -27.31 47.87 -3.57
CA GLU A 56 -28.48 47.51 -2.75
C GLU A 56 -29.74 47.07 -3.52
N LYS A 57 -29.81 47.34 -4.83
CA LYS A 57 -30.92 46.95 -5.71
C LYS A 57 -30.49 46.20 -6.97
N GLU A 58 -29.22 45.86 -7.09
CA GLU A 58 -28.66 45.15 -8.25
C GLU A 58 -28.01 43.82 -7.83
N LYS A 59 -27.87 42.90 -8.80
CA LYS A 59 -27.32 41.57 -8.51
C LYS A 59 -25.79 41.64 -8.34
N PRO A 60 -25.20 40.88 -7.40
CA PRO A 60 -23.75 40.77 -7.25
C PRO A 60 -23.05 40.44 -8.58
N PHE A 61 -22.04 41.23 -8.93
CA PHE A 61 -21.31 41.09 -10.20
C PHE A 61 -19.83 40.80 -9.94
N LEU A 62 -19.37 39.62 -10.37
CA LEU A 62 -17.99 39.15 -10.18
C LEU A 62 -17.24 39.21 -11.52
N GLN A 63 -16.10 39.91 -11.52
CA GLN A 63 -15.12 39.91 -12.60
C GLN A 63 -13.89 39.11 -12.18
N GLY A 64 -13.20 38.50 -13.14
CA GLY A 64 -11.99 37.72 -12.93
C GLY A 64 -10.97 37.92 -14.06
N TRP A 65 -9.69 37.84 -13.71
CA TRP A 65 -8.56 38.01 -14.63
C TRP A 65 -7.51 36.93 -14.39
N ALA A 66 -6.91 36.42 -15.46
CA ALA A 66 -5.67 35.65 -15.41
C ALA A 66 -4.48 36.58 -15.64
N ILE A 67 -3.48 36.49 -14.78
CA ILE A 67 -2.21 37.19 -14.85
C ILE A 67 -1.17 36.18 -15.36
N VAL A 68 -0.63 36.45 -16.54
CA VAL A 68 0.34 35.59 -17.23
C VAL A 68 1.62 36.39 -17.42
N GLU A 69 2.75 35.75 -17.16
CA GLU A 69 4.09 36.36 -17.24
C GLU A 69 4.86 35.68 -18.38
N ASN A 70 5.11 36.42 -19.47
CA ASN A 70 6.06 35.94 -20.48
C ASN A 70 7.49 35.99 -19.91
N THR A 71 8.23 34.90 -20.09
CA THR A 71 9.64 34.76 -19.67
C THR A 71 10.50 34.10 -20.76
N THR A 72 10.03 34.05 -22.01
CA THR A 72 10.87 33.69 -23.17
C THR A 72 11.72 34.88 -23.62
N ASP A 73 12.79 34.59 -24.34
CA ASP A 73 13.62 35.61 -25.01
C ASP A 73 12.97 36.14 -26.30
N ASP A 74 11.83 35.55 -26.71
CA ASP A 74 11.05 35.87 -27.90
C ASP A 74 9.73 36.58 -27.54
N ASP A 75 9.31 37.54 -28.38
CA ASP A 75 8.01 38.22 -28.30
C ASP A 75 6.84 37.30 -28.72
N TRP A 76 5.65 37.57 -28.18
CA TRP A 76 4.45 36.72 -28.33
C TRP A 76 3.49 37.22 -29.44
N ASP A 77 3.95 37.19 -30.69
CA ASP A 77 3.13 37.56 -31.86
C ASP A 77 2.20 36.40 -32.29
N ASP A 78 0.90 36.70 -32.45
CA ASP A 78 -0.18 35.79 -32.88
C ASP A 78 -0.27 34.40 -32.18
N VAL A 79 0.22 34.31 -30.93
CA VAL A 79 0.25 33.05 -30.17
C VAL A 79 -1.13 32.59 -29.67
N ARG A 80 -1.43 31.30 -29.82
CA ARG A 80 -2.64 30.65 -29.25
C ARG A 80 -2.39 30.17 -27.82
N LEU A 81 -2.50 31.08 -26.85
CA LEU A 81 -2.32 30.77 -25.43
C LEU A 81 -3.46 29.89 -24.88
N SER A 82 -3.13 28.96 -23.97
CA SER A 82 -4.10 28.14 -23.22
C SER A 82 -3.62 27.92 -21.78
N LEU A 83 -4.47 28.24 -20.80
CA LEU A 83 -4.11 28.21 -19.38
C LEU A 83 -4.76 26.99 -18.69
N ILE A 84 -3.92 26.06 -18.22
CA ILE A 84 -4.36 24.79 -17.63
C ILE A 84 -4.33 24.88 -16.10
N SER A 85 -5.46 24.63 -15.45
CA SER A 85 -5.61 24.53 -13.99
C SER A 85 -5.76 23.07 -13.55
N GLY A 86 -4.64 22.40 -13.21
CA GLY A 86 -4.68 20.96 -12.85
C GLY A 86 -3.60 20.42 -11.92
N ARG A 87 -2.64 21.24 -11.46
CA ARG A 87 -1.44 20.81 -10.69
C ARG A 87 -0.77 19.55 -11.32
N PRO A 88 -0.33 19.60 -12.60
CA PRO A 88 0.30 18.47 -13.25
C PRO A 88 1.54 18.01 -12.47
N ILE A 89 1.75 16.69 -12.40
CA ILE A 89 3.00 16.12 -11.90
C ILE A 89 4.06 16.38 -12.97
N SER A 90 5.19 16.94 -12.56
CA SER A 90 6.36 17.19 -13.41
C SER A 90 7.63 16.93 -12.60
N PHE A 91 8.63 16.33 -13.25
CA PHE A 91 9.91 15.96 -12.65
C PHE A 91 11.05 16.29 -13.61
N THR A 92 12.25 16.53 -13.07
CA THR A 92 13.47 16.75 -13.85
C THR A 92 14.31 15.48 -13.86
N MET A 93 14.58 14.94 -15.05
CA MET A 93 15.47 13.80 -15.26
C MET A 93 16.69 14.24 -16.09
N ASP A 94 17.90 13.95 -15.60
CA ASP A 94 19.12 14.19 -16.37
C ASP A 94 19.37 13.00 -17.31
N LEU A 95 19.39 13.29 -18.61
CA LEU A 95 19.58 12.30 -19.68
C LEU A 95 21.00 12.30 -20.27
N TYR A 96 21.93 13.09 -19.71
CA TYR A 96 23.27 13.31 -20.26
C TYR A 96 24.42 12.71 -19.42
N GLN A 97 24.17 12.28 -18.18
CA GLN A 97 25.17 11.54 -17.40
C GLN A 97 25.11 10.03 -17.69
N PRO A 98 26.26 9.36 -17.99
CA PRO A 98 26.33 7.91 -17.99
C PRO A 98 26.10 7.34 -16.58
N LEU A 99 25.05 6.55 -16.42
CA LEU A 99 24.74 5.87 -15.16
C LEU A 99 25.68 4.67 -14.97
N TYR A 100 26.46 4.70 -13.89
CA TYR A 100 27.23 3.56 -13.39
C TYR A 100 26.53 2.99 -12.14
N VAL A 101 26.55 1.67 -11.97
CA VAL A 101 25.92 0.98 -10.83
C VAL A 101 26.78 1.15 -9.57
N PRO A 102 26.30 1.84 -8.51
CA PRO A 102 26.99 1.93 -7.22
C PRO A 102 26.82 0.65 -6.40
N ARG A 103 27.74 0.39 -5.47
CA ARG A 103 27.52 -0.60 -4.39
C ARG A 103 26.82 0.10 -3.22
N PRO A 104 25.93 -0.58 -2.48
CA PRO A 104 25.03 0.07 -1.52
C PRO A 104 25.72 0.56 -0.24
N LEU A 105 25.15 1.62 0.31
CA LEU A 105 25.23 2.05 1.71
C LEU A 105 23.78 2.38 2.15
N VAL A 106 23.49 2.37 3.45
CA VAL A 106 22.15 2.30 4.03
C VAL A 106 21.89 3.44 5.02
N GLU A 107 20.71 4.09 4.94
CA GLU A 107 20.01 4.83 6.02
C GLU A 107 18.52 5.19 5.63
N PRO A 108 17.68 5.82 6.49
CA PRO A 108 16.21 5.74 6.38
C PRO A 108 15.46 6.84 5.59
N GLU A 109 14.14 6.66 5.45
CA GLU A 109 13.23 7.43 4.57
C GLU A 109 12.52 8.64 5.20
N LEU A 110 12.12 9.62 4.36
CA LEU A 110 11.14 10.67 4.70
C LEU A 110 10.21 11.03 3.52
N TYR A 111 8.91 10.80 3.75
CA TYR A 111 7.70 11.36 3.11
C TYR A 111 7.50 11.35 1.57
N ALA A 112 6.29 10.95 1.19
CA ALA A 112 5.91 10.69 -0.20
C ALA A 112 5.62 11.96 -1.02
N SER A 113 6.19 11.97 -2.23
CA SER A 113 5.58 12.60 -3.41
C SER A 113 5.04 11.48 -4.30
N LEU A 114 3.91 11.69 -4.98
CA LEU A 114 3.38 10.71 -5.93
C LEU A 114 4.36 10.55 -7.10
N ARG A 115 5.03 9.39 -7.17
CA ARG A 115 5.94 8.98 -8.24
C ARG A 115 5.19 8.14 -9.27
N PRO A 116 5.67 8.03 -10.53
CA PRO A 116 5.13 7.07 -11.50
C PRO A 116 5.14 5.66 -10.92
N GLN A 117 3.96 5.06 -10.79
CA GLN A 117 3.80 3.73 -10.23
C GLN A 117 4.47 2.68 -11.13
N VAL A 118 4.82 1.54 -10.54
CA VAL A 118 5.12 0.30 -11.27
C VAL A 118 4.13 -0.75 -10.80
N TYR A 119 3.61 -1.52 -11.74
CA TYR A 119 2.55 -2.47 -11.50
C TYR A 119 3.12 -3.87 -11.50
N GLY A 120 3.04 -4.54 -10.35
CA GLY A 120 3.47 -5.93 -10.21
C GLY A 120 2.88 -6.81 -11.31
N GLN A 121 3.70 -7.72 -11.83
CA GLN A 121 3.33 -8.61 -12.93
C GLN A 121 2.30 -9.64 -12.45
N GLU A 122 1.45 -10.08 -13.36
CA GLU A 122 0.60 -11.25 -13.14
C GLU A 122 1.45 -12.48 -12.83
N MET A 123 1.05 -13.25 -11.81
CA MET A 123 1.72 -14.52 -11.50
C MET A 123 1.02 -15.68 -12.18
N GLU A 124 1.59 -16.12 -13.31
CA GLU A 124 1.28 -17.43 -13.89
C GLU A 124 1.38 -18.53 -12.82
N ASP A 125 0.43 -19.45 -12.85
CA ASP A 125 0.13 -20.42 -11.80
C ASP A 125 -0.06 -19.83 -10.39
N ALA A 126 -1.33 -19.66 -9.99
CA ALA A 126 -1.72 -19.35 -8.62
C ALA A 126 -1.49 -20.51 -7.60
N LYS A 127 -0.54 -21.41 -7.88
CA LYS A 127 -0.31 -22.67 -7.15
C LYS A 127 1.18 -22.99 -6.95
N LYS A 128 1.85 -22.25 -6.04
CA LYS A 128 2.76 -22.75 -4.95
C LYS A 128 3.74 -21.67 -4.45
N PHE A 129 4.35 -21.96 -3.30
CA PHE A 129 5.55 -21.35 -2.68
C PHE A 129 5.49 -19.90 -2.17
N VAL A 130 5.08 -19.80 -0.91
CA VAL A 130 5.57 -18.83 0.08
C VAL A 130 7.07 -19.08 0.36
N GLY A 131 7.89 -18.04 0.61
CA GLY A 131 9.21 -18.26 1.25
C GLY A 131 10.35 -17.24 1.13
N ALA A 132 10.20 -16.02 1.70
CA ALA A 132 11.29 -15.13 2.20
C ALA A 132 12.38 -14.63 1.18
N VAL A 133 13.30 -13.70 1.48
CA VAL A 133 13.66 -12.90 2.69
C VAL A 133 13.80 -11.40 2.28
N ALA A 134 13.96 -10.47 3.24
CA ALA A 134 13.88 -9.00 3.11
C ALA A 134 15.24 -8.23 3.07
N ALA A 135 15.18 -6.90 3.27
CA ALA A 135 16.22 -5.85 3.46
C ALA A 135 16.52 -4.96 2.20
N ASP A 136 16.32 -3.63 2.16
CA ASP A 136 16.76 -2.46 3.01
C ASP A 136 18.10 -1.83 2.52
N VAL A 137 18.34 -0.51 2.37
CA VAL A 137 17.56 0.77 2.47
C VAL A 137 18.17 1.80 1.45
N GLY A 138 17.69 3.06 1.38
CA GLY A 138 18.31 4.20 0.64
C GLY A 138 19.39 4.94 1.45
N PRO A 139 19.55 6.30 1.40
CA PRO A 139 19.20 7.34 0.40
C PRO A 139 20.45 8.23 0.06
N VAL A 140 20.44 9.33 -0.72
CA VAL A 140 20.23 10.76 -0.31
C VAL A 140 20.70 11.73 -1.44
N GLU A 141 20.11 12.94 -1.43
CA GLU A 141 20.47 14.28 -1.99
C GLU A 141 21.93 14.63 -2.44
N ARG A 142 22.27 15.71 -3.21
CA ARG A 142 21.60 16.74 -4.06
C ARG A 142 22.70 17.64 -4.73
N ARG A 143 22.40 18.30 -5.87
CA ARG A 143 22.73 19.70 -6.32
C ARG A 143 24.19 20.27 -6.17
N SER A 144 24.71 21.23 -6.96
CA SER A 144 24.28 21.98 -8.17
C SER A 144 25.41 22.94 -8.67
N ALA A 145 25.13 23.73 -9.73
CA ALA A 145 25.65 25.09 -10.04
C ALA A 145 26.86 25.24 -11.03
N ARG A 146 27.12 26.39 -11.72
CA ARG A 146 26.33 27.54 -12.27
C ARG A 146 27.28 28.56 -12.97
N GLY A 147 26.89 29.16 -14.12
CA GLY A 147 27.68 30.22 -14.83
C GLY A 147 27.32 30.33 -16.34
N ARG A 148 26.82 31.41 -16.99
CA ARG A 148 26.64 32.89 -16.77
C ARG A 148 27.69 33.88 -17.41
N MET A 149 27.24 34.70 -18.40
CA MET A 149 27.57 36.12 -18.79
C MET A 149 28.42 36.64 -20.11
N MET A 150 28.09 37.84 -20.78
CA MET A 150 28.47 38.70 -22.04
C MET A 150 28.10 38.49 -23.56
N ALA A 151 27.03 39.12 -24.09
CA ALA A 151 26.83 39.57 -25.51
C ALA A 151 27.55 40.94 -25.83
N PRO A 152 27.21 41.74 -26.88
CA PRO A 152 26.20 42.82 -26.71
C PRO A 152 25.42 43.26 -28.00
N MET A 153 24.74 44.43 -27.91
CA MET A 153 23.78 45.13 -28.81
C MET A 153 24.40 45.88 -30.02
N ALA A 154 23.69 46.57 -30.96
CA ALA A 154 22.35 46.51 -31.61
C ALA A 154 22.21 47.66 -32.67
N VAL A 155 21.24 47.59 -33.62
CA VAL A 155 20.74 48.72 -34.49
C VAL A 155 19.25 48.49 -34.89
N ALA A 156 18.50 49.53 -35.28
CA ALA A 156 17.10 49.51 -35.79
C ALA A 156 16.86 50.70 -36.79
N PRO A 157 15.65 51.02 -37.34
CA PRO A 157 14.35 50.32 -37.41
C PRO A 157 13.61 50.38 -38.80
N ALA A 158 12.42 49.73 -38.90
CA ALA A 158 11.25 50.03 -39.78
C ALA A 158 11.36 49.81 -41.33
N PRO A 159 10.23 49.74 -42.10
CA PRO A 159 8.80 49.86 -41.75
C PRO A 159 7.91 48.62 -42.10
N VAL A 160 6.58 48.77 -41.99
CA VAL A 160 5.52 47.74 -42.07
C VAL A 160 4.95 47.45 -43.47
N GLU A 161 4.41 46.24 -43.67
CA GLU A 161 3.29 45.98 -44.61
C GLU A 161 2.41 44.81 -44.09
N ALA A 162 1.18 44.65 -44.60
CA ALA A 162 0.10 43.90 -43.92
C ALA A 162 -0.07 42.42 -44.36
N ALA A 163 -0.50 41.57 -43.43
CA ALA A 163 -0.68 40.12 -43.65
C ALA A 163 -2.08 39.74 -44.22
N PRO A 164 -2.17 38.80 -45.16
CA PRO A 164 -3.42 38.18 -45.60
C PRO A 164 -3.88 37.03 -44.67
N ARG A 165 -5.17 36.68 -44.76
CA ARG A 165 -5.86 35.73 -43.86
C ARG A 165 -5.26 34.32 -43.80
N ASN A 166 -5.36 33.72 -42.60
CA ASN A 166 -5.05 32.32 -42.31
C ASN A 166 -5.79 31.31 -43.20
N GLN A 167 -5.13 30.18 -43.46
CA GLN A 167 -5.75 28.92 -43.87
C GLN A 167 -5.43 27.85 -42.82
N ASP A 168 -6.42 27.07 -42.40
CA ASP A 168 -6.24 25.99 -41.43
C ASP A 168 -5.34 24.88 -41.97
N LEU A 169 -4.45 24.38 -41.12
CA LEU A 169 -3.71 23.13 -41.34
C LEU A 169 -3.75 22.28 -40.08
N GLY A 170 -4.45 21.14 -40.15
CA GLY A 170 -4.25 20.06 -39.20
C GLY A 170 -2.87 19.42 -39.38
N ILE A 171 -2.25 19.01 -38.27
CA ILE A 171 -0.99 18.28 -38.25
C ILE A 171 -1.33 16.81 -37.98
N ASP A 172 -0.98 15.89 -38.88
CA ASP A 172 -1.18 14.45 -38.67
C ASP A 172 0.00 13.86 -37.87
N LEU A 173 -0.25 13.58 -36.59
CA LEU A 173 0.73 13.02 -35.66
C LEU A 173 1.14 11.57 -35.98
N LYS A 174 0.57 10.93 -37.01
CA LYS A 174 0.90 9.54 -37.42
C LYS A 174 2.07 9.44 -38.40
N GLN A 175 2.61 10.55 -38.91
CA GLN A 175 3.76 10.54 -39.82
C GLN A 175 5.11 10.46 -39.06
N GLY A 176 5.39 9.27 -38.51
CA GLY A 176 6.70 8.92 -37.95
C GLY A 176 7.73 8.50 -39.00
N VAL A 177 9.03 8.63 -38.69
CA VAL A 177 10.13 8.05 -39.48
C VAL A 177 10.14 6.53 -39.30
N ALA A 178 10.38 5.78 -40.38
CA ALA A 178 10.46 4.31 -40.32
C ALA A 178 11.64 3.83 -39.44
N SER A 179 11.43 2.74 -38.68
CA SER A 179 12.50 2.19 -37.84
C SER A 179 13.61 1.57 -38.68
N ALA A 180 14.85 1.88 -38.34
CA ALA A 180 16.04 1.29 -38.95
C ALA A 180 16.51 0.00 -38.25
N ALA A 181 15.90 -0.37 -37.12
CA ALA A 181 16.33 -1.51 -36.31
C ALA A 181 15.53 -2.79 -36.63
N GLN A 182 16.19 -3.94 -36.47
CA GLN A 182 15.53 -5.24 -36.38
C GLN A 182 16.02 -5.96 -35.13
N GLY A 183 15.09 -6.61 -34.41
CA GLY A 183 15.43 -7.45 -33.28
C GLY A 183 16.16 -8.71 -33.72
N ILE A 184 17.28 -9.00 -33.06
CA ILE A 184 17.99 -10.28 -33.20
C ILE A 184 18.15 -10.85 -31.78
N GLN A 185 17.66 -12.07 -31.57
CA GLN A 185 17.86 -12.81 -30.33
C GLN A 185 19.25 -13.47 -30.36
N ALA A 186 20.14 -13.01 -29.48
CA ALA A 186 21.54 -13.42 -29.42
C ALA A 186 21.77 -14.31 -28.19
N GLY A 187 21.20 -15.53 -28.23
CA GLY A 187 21.15 -16.42 -27.06
C GLY A 187 20.20 -15.87 -26.00
N GLU A 188 20.72 -15.65 -24.79
CA GLU A 188 19.98 -15.06 -23.66
C GLU A 188 19.88 -13.52 -23.73
N LEU A 189 20.59 -12.87 -24.68
CA LEU A 189 20.64 -11.42 -24.81
C LEU A 189 19.83 -10.92 -26.00
N PHE A 190 19.25 -9.72 -25.87
CA PHE A 190 18.50 -9.06 -26.93
C PHE A 190 19.32 -7.93 -27.59
N GLN A 191 19.36 -7.90 -28.93
CA GLN A 191 20.10 -6.88 -29.68
C GLN A 191 19.19 -6.06 -30.62
N TYR A 192 19.26 -4.73 -30.48
CA TYR A 192 18.71 -3.78 -31.45
C TYR A 192 19.71 -3.59 -32.61
N ALA A 193 19.57 -4.36 -33.70
CA ALA A 193 20.47 -4.25 -34.84
C ALA A 193 20.05 -3.11 -35.79
N ILE A 194 20.70 -1.94 -35.67
CA ILE A 194 20.48 -0.78 -36.54
C ILE A 194 21.09 -1.07 -37.93
N LYS A 195 20.22 -1.17 -38.96
CA LYS A 195 20.62 -1.55 -40.33
C LYS A 195 21.34 -0.45 -41.10
N THR A 196 21.10 0.82 -40.76
CA THR A 196 21.72 1.98 -41.40
C THR A 196 23.04 2.34 -40.71
N PRO A 197 24.18 2.41 -41.41
CA PRO A 197 25.44 2.84 -40.82
C PRO A 197 25.34 4.22 -40.15
N VAL A 198 25.76 4.32 -38.88
CA VAL A 198 25.65 5.54 -38.07
C VAL A 198 26.98 6.29 -38.06
N SER A 199 26.97 7.55 -38.49
CA SER A 199 28.13 8.45 -38.39
C SER A 199 27.91 9.49 -37.30
N LEU A 200 28.71 9.45 -36.23
CA LEU A 200 28.62 10.35 -35.10
C LEU A 200 29.97 11.06 -34.85
N ALA A 201 29.97 12.39 -34.91
CA ALA A 201 31.17 13.18 -34.65
C ALA A 201 31.44 13.32 -33.15
N ARG A 202 32.71 13.58 -32.77
CA ARG A 202 33.10 13.82 -31.37
C ARG A 202 32.25 14.93 -30.72
N GLN A 203 31.88 14.75 -29.46
CA GLN A 203 31.04 15.68 -28.68
C GLN A 203 29.65 15.96 -29.32
N LYS A 204 29.09 14.98 -30.04
CA LYS A 204 27.69 14.97 -30.50
C LYS A 204 26.96 13.75 -29.95
N SER A 205 25.65 13.90 -29.77
CA SER A 205 24.72 12.81 -29.49
C SER A 205 23.80 12.63 -30.69
N ALA A 206 23.32 11.40 -30.92
CA ALA A 206 22.27 11.11 -31.89
C ALA A 206 21.16 10.30 -31.21
N MET A 207 19.91 10.67 -31.49
CA MET A 207 18.74 9.86 -31.17
C MET A 207 18.51 8.92 -32.37
N LEU A 208 18.55 7.61 -32.15
CA LEU A 208 18.48 6.60 -33.20
C LEU A 208 17.13 5.87 -33.10
N PRO A 209 16.32 5.79 -34.18
CA PRO A 209 14.97 5.22 -34.13
C PRO A 209 14.99 3.69 -34.06
N VAL A 210 14.99 3.16 -32.82
CA VAL A 210 14.98 1.71 -32.53
C VAL A 210 13.60 1.05 -32.70
N LEU A 211 12.51 1.82 -32.66
CA LEU A 211 11.14 1.33 -32.85
C LEU A 211 10.29 2.38 -33.57
N SER A 212 9.40 1.92 -34.45
CA SER A 212 8.39 2.71 -35.16
C SER A 212 7.36 1.75 -35.74
N GLN A 213 6.50 1.21 -34.86
CA GLN A 213 5.46 0.21 -35.15
C GLN A 213 4.25 0.48 -34.25
N GLY A 214 3.07 0.02 -34.67
CA GLY A 214 1.88 0.05 -33.82
C GLY A 214 1.93 -1.02 -32.73
N VAL A 215 1.47 -0.66 -31.53
CA VAL A 215 1.30 -1.56 -30.37
C VAL A 215 -0.18 -1.72 -30.05
N GLU A 216 -0.56 -2.85 -29.46
CA GLU A 216 -1.92 -3.08 -28.97
C GLU A 216 -2.08 -2.61 -27.51
N GLY A 217 -3.32 -2.42 -27.09
CA GLY A 217 -3.62 -2.15 -25.69
C GLY A 217 -5.00 -1.51 -25.45
N LYS A 218 -5.28 -1.21 -24.18
CA LYS A 218 -6.59 -0.73 -23.73
C LYS A 218 -6.44 0.34 -22.64
N LYS A 219 -7.16 1.46 -22.77
CA LYS A 219 -7.29 2.46 -21.68
C LYS A 219 -8.12 1.90 -20.53
N VAL A 220 -7.67 2.15 -19.31
CA VAL A 220 -8.30 1.73 -18.05
C VAL A 220 -8.13 2.81 -16.99
N SER A 221 -9.03 2.89 -16.01
CA SER A 221 -8.87 3.75 -14.83
C SER A 221 -8.47 2.86 -13.64
N ILE A 222 -7.21 2.90 -13.21
CA ILE A 222 -6.66 2.00 -12.19
C ILE A 222 -6.89 2.59 -10.79
N TYR A 223 -7.76 2.00 -9.99
CA TYR A 223 -8.01 2.42 -8.60
C TYR A 223 -7.18 1.62 -7.62
N ASN A 224 -6.38 2.30 -6.81
CA ASN A 224 -5.71 1.72 -5.66
C ASN A 224 -5.76 2.72 -4.49
N GLU A 225 -6.42 2.31 -3.41
CA GLU A 225 -6.77 3.12 -2.25
C GLU A 225 -5.55 3.65 -1.47
N SER A 226 -4.42 2.93 -1.50
CA SER A 226 -3.16 3.39 -0.88
C SER A 226 -2.41 4.42 -1.73
N VAL A 227 -2.68 4.48 -3.04
CA VAL A 227 -2.11 5.45 -3.98
C VAL A 227 -2.97 6.72 -4.02
N ASN A 228 -4.30 6.56 -4.09
CA ASN A 228 -5.25 7.65 -3.92
C ASN A 228 -6.61 7.10 -3.42
N PRO A 229 -7.14 7.55 -2.28
CA PRO A 229 -8.35 6.98 -1.70
C PRO A 229 -9.63 7.34 -2.45
N GLN A 230 -9.65 8.38 -3.29
CA GLN A 230 -10.88 8.91 -3.93
C GLN A 230 -10.92 8.72 -5.45
N HIS A 231 -9.78 8.84 -6.14
CA HIS A 231 -9.72 8.91 -7.61
C HIS A 231 -8.73 7.89 -8.20
N PRO A 232 -9.12 7.08 -9.20
CA PRO A 232 -8.20 6.20 -9.92
C PRO A 232 -7.21 6.99 -10.78
N LEU A 233 -6.13 6.34 -11.20
CA LEU A 233 -5.21 6.85 -12.21
C LEU A 233 -5.71 6.49 -13.62
N ASN A 234 -5.67 7.44 -14.55
CA ASN A 234 -5.74 7.13 -15.99
C ASN A 234 -4.52 6.29 -16.36
N GLY A 235 -4.78 5.14 -17.01
CA GLY A 235 -3.76 4.20 -17.41
C GLY A 235 -4.08 3.47 -18.70
N PHE A 236 -3.13 2.63 -19.11
CA PHE A 236 -3.19 1.84 -20.34
C PHE A 236 -2.58 0.46 -20.07
N ARG A 237 -3.31 -0.61 -20.40
CA ARG A 237 -2.73 -1.96 -20.50
C ARG A 237 -2.09 -2.06 -21.88
N LEU A 238 -0.76 -1.89 -21.94
CA LEU A 238 0.07 -1.93 -23.14
C LEU A 238 0.47 -3.38 -23.44
N LYS A 239 0.23 -3.84 -24.66
CA LYS A 239 0.70 -5.13 -25.17
C LYS A 239 1.86 -4.93 -26.15
N ASN A 240 2.98 -5.61 -25.90
CA ASN A 240 4.11 -5.60 -26.81
C ASN A 240 3.89 -6.59 -27.96
N THR A 241 3.22 -6.14 -29.01
CA THR A 241 3.06 -6.89 -30.27
C THR A 241 4.31 -6.90 -31.16
N THR A 242 5.38 -6.20 -30.75
CA THR A 242 6.61 -6.08 -31.55
C THR A 242 7.52 -7.29 -31.34
N ALA A 243 8.39 -7.56 -32.31
CA ALA A 243 9.47 -8.54 -32.15
C ALA A 243 10.66 -8.00 -31.32
N LEU A 244 10.50 -6.85 -30.65
CA LEU A 244 11.54 -6.26 -29.81
C LEU A 244 11.25 -6.50 -28.33
N TYR A 245 12.28 -6.82 -27.56
CA TYR A 245 12.25 -6.57 -26.13
C TYR A 245 12.21 -5.05 -25.93
N LEU A 246 11.27 -4.54 -25.13
CA LEU A 246 11.20 -3.13 -24.77
C LEU A 246 11.85 -2.94 -23.41
N MET A 247 12.86 -2.09 -23.32
CA MET A 247 13.53 -1.78 -22.06
C MET A 247 12.73 -0.78 -21.22
N GLN A 248 12.86 -0.89 -19.90
CA GLN A 248 12.26 0.04 -18.95
C GLN A 248 12.67 1.50 -19.22
N GLY A 249 11.74 2.43 -19.01
CA GLY A 249 11.97 3.85 -19.29
C GLY A 249 10.74 4.75 -19.10
N PRO A 250 10.91 6.08 -19.25
CA PRO A 250 9.79 7.02 -19.27
C PRO A 250 9.00 6.93 -20.59
N ILE A 251 7.69 7.11 -20.52
CA ILE A 251 6.80 7.24 -21.68
C ILE A 251 5.99 8.53 -21.51
N THR A 252 6.18 9.48 -22.41
CA THR A 252 5.29 10.66 -22.52
C THR A 252 4.02 10.25 -23.29
N VAL A 253 2.86 10.46 -22.68
CA VAL A 253 1.55 10.06 -23.21
C VAL A 253 0.82 11.28 -23.76
N PHE A 254 0.35 11.15 -25.01
CA PHE A 254 -0.58 12.08 -25.64
C PHE A 254 -1.94 11.41 -25.81
N ASP A 255 -3.02 12.16 -25.65
CA ASP A 255 -4.40 11.69 -25.79
C ASP A 255 -5.28 12.75 -26.47
N ASP A 256 -6.09 12.34 -27.45
CA ASP A 256 -6.85 13.22 -28.35
C ASP A 256 -6.02 14.47 -28.80
N ASP A 257 -4.79 14.21 -29.27
CA ASP A 257 -3.74 15.14 -29.72
C ASP A 257 -3.21 16.16 -28.66
N ALA A 258 -3.60 16.04 -27.39
CA ALA A 258 -3.11 16.83 -26.27
C ALA A 258 -2.11 16.05 -25.39
N TYR A 259 -1.20 16.74 -24.69
CA TYR A 259 -0.36 16.09 -23.67
C TYR A 259 -1.24 15.63 -22.49
N ALA A 260 -1.16 14.34 -22.17
CA ALA A 260 -2.01 13.70 -21.16
C ALA A 260 -1.26 13.39 -19.85
N GLY A 261 0.05 13.17 -19.90
CA GLY A 261 0.89 12.90 -18.74
C GLY A 261 2.16 12.13 -19.09
N ASP A 262 3.01 11.86 -18.10
CA ASP A 262 4.16 10.98 -18.22
C ASP A 262 3.95 9.71 -17.38
N ALA A 263 4.31 8.56 -17.96
CA ALA A 263 4.31 7.25 -17.32
C ALA A 263 5.74 6.67 -17.26
N ARG A 264 5.87 5.52 -16.60
CA ARG A 264 7.06 4.66 -16.66
C ARG A 264 6.64 3.26 -17.10
N ILE A 265 7.39 2.66 -18.01
CA ILE A 265 7.29 1.24 -18.35
C ILE A 265 8.43 0.47 -17.66
N GLU A 266 8.17 -0.77 -17.27
CA GLU A 266 9.20 -1.75 -16.91
C GLU A 266 9.73 -2.46 -18.15
N ASP A 267 10.68 -3.37 -17.97
CA ASP A 267 11.13 -4.26 -19.03
C ASP A 267 9.97 -5.17 -19.50
N LEU A 268 9.77 -5.25 -20.82
CA LEU A 268 8.61 -5.88 -21.44
C LEU A 268 9.00 -6.71 -22.68
N ALA A 269 8.95 -8.03 -22.55
CA ALA A 269 9.29 -8.97 -23.62
C ALA A 269 8.23 -8.99 -24.74
N PRO A 270 8.56 -9.50 -25.95
CA PRO A 270 7.58 -9.74 -27.01
C PRO A 270 6.39 -10.59 -26.52
N GLY A 271 5.17 -10.20 -26.89
CA GLY A 271 3.92 -10.89 -26.58
C GLY A 271 3.33 -10.61 -25.19
N GLN A 272 4.10 -10.04 -24.26
CA GLN A 272 3.66 -9.72 -22.89
C GLN A 272 2.90 -8.37 -22.80
N ASP A 273 2.16 -8.20 -21.69
CA ASP A 273 1.37 -7.01 -21.37
C ASP A 273 1.84 -6.34 -20.07
N ARG A 274 1.73 -5.00 -19.97
CA ARG A 274 1.97 -4.22 -18.75
C ARG A 274 0.91 -3.14 -18.57
N LEU A 275 0.52 -2.89 -17.32
CA LEU A 275 -0.21 -1.68 -16.95
C LEU A 275 0.78 -0.52 -16.79
N ILE A 276 0.43 0.65 -17.34
CA ILE A 276 1.11 1.93 -17.10
C ILE A 276 0.08 2.99 -16.70
N SER A 277 0.46 3.94 -15.84
CA SER A 277 -0.38 5.05 -15.36
C SER A 277 0.25 6.39 -15.67
N TYR A 278 -0.51 7.36 -16.18
CA TYR A 278 0.02 8.66 -16.65
C TYR A 278 -0.63 9.91 -16.01
N ALA A 279 -1.86 9.81 -15.50
CA ALA A 279 -2.57 10.94 -14.89
C ALA A 279 -3.60 10.49 -13.84
N LEU A 280 -4.25 11.43 -13.14
CA LEU A 280 -5.38 11.16 -12.24
C LEU A 280 -6.72 11.28 -13.02
N ASP A 281 -7.59 10.28 -12.95
CA ASP A 281 -8.92 10.31 -13.59
C ASP A 281 -9.94 11.01 -12.69
N LEU A 282 -9.89 12.35 -12.68
CA LEU A 282 -10.82 13.22 -11.95
C LEU A 282 -12.29 13.03 -12.33
N LYS A 283 -12.61 12.26 -13.37
CA LYS A 283 -13.98 11.96 -13.79
C LYS A 283 -14.54 10.67 -13.18
N VAL A 284 -13.70 9.83 -12.58
CA VAL A 284 -14.13 8.65 -11.82
C VAL A 284 -13.84 8.89 -10.35
N GLU A 285 -14.76 8.45 -9.50
CA GLU A 285 -14.65 8.54 -8.05
C GLU A 285 -14.98 7.17 -7.46
N VAL A 286 -14.22 6.73 -6.46
CA VAL A 286 -14.44 5.46 -5.77
C VAL A 286 -14.56 5.70 -4.28
N GLU A 287 -15.65 5.22 -3.69
CA GLU A 287 -15.86 5.20 -2.25
C GLU A 287 -15.68 3.75 -1.74
N PRO A 288 -14.56 3.44 -1.05
CA PRO A 288 -14.33 2.13 -0.45
C PRO A 288 -15.00 2.02 0.92
N GLN A 289 -16.02 1.16 1.04
CA GLN A 289 -16.71 0.88 2.29
C GLN A 289 -16.30 -0.50 2.85
N ALA A 290 -15.70 -0.53 4.03
CA ALA A 290 -15.47 -1.78 4.76
C ALA A 290 -16.80 -2.38 5.27
N GLN A 291 -16.97 -3.69 5.12
CA GLN A 291 -18.17 -4.44 5.49
C GLN A 291 -17.78 -5.79 6.11
N GLY A 292 -18.69 -6.43 6.86
CA GLY A 292 -18.37 -7.66 7.57
C GLY A 292 -17.48 -7.41 8.79
N GLY A 293 -16.41 -8.19 8.96
CA GLY A 293 -15.69 -8.31 10.22
C GLY A 293 -16.39 -9.26 11.21
N GLN A 294 -17.29 -10.11 10.71
CA GLN A 294 -17.98 -11.11 11.51
C GLN A 294 -17.07 -12.35 11.66
N GLN A 295 -16.95 -12.84 12.90
CA GLN A 295 -16.30 -14.11 13.21
C GLN A 295 -17.38 -15.13 13.59
N GLU A 296 -17.66 -16.07 12.70
CA GLU A 296 -18.60 -17.15 12.96
C GLU A 296 -17.87 -18.36 13.53
N LEU A 297 -18.39 -18.95 14.61
CA LEU A 297 -17.89 -20.23 15.10
C LEU A 297 -18.50 -21.35 14.25
N VAL A 298 -17.69 -22.07 13.48
CA VAL A 298 -18.16 -23.08 12.50
C VAL A 298 -18.10 -24.50 13.04
N ALA A 299 -17.11 -24.83 13.87
CA ALA A 299 -17.01 -26.12 14.54
C ALA A 299 -16.33 -25.99 15.91
N VAL A 300 -16.60 -26.95 16.80
CA VAL A 300 -15.82 -27.15 18.03
C VAL A 300 -15.53 -28.63 18.19
N LYS A 301 -14.26 -28.98 18.41
CA LYS A 301 -13.80 -30.36 18.60
C LYS A 301 -13.03 -30.48 19.91
N LEU A 302 -13.06 -31.66 20.53
CA LEU A 302 -12.29 -31.96 21.73
C LEU A 302 -11.27 -33.06 21.42
N ARG A 303 -9.98 -32.78 21.62
CA ARG A 303 -8.87 -33.70 21.38
C ARG A 303 -7.88 -33.63 22.55
N ARG A 304 -7.76 -34.69 23.34
CA ARG A 304 -6.74 -34.89 24.40
C ARG A 304 -6.53 -33.65 25.27
N GLY A 305 -7.57 -33.25 26.00
CA GLY A 305 -7.55 -32.07 26.87
C GLY A 305 -7.58 -30.71 26.17
N THR A 306 -7.60 -30.66 24.84
CA THR A 306 -7.66 -29.42 24.06
C THR A 306 -9.02 -29.27 23.38
N LEU A 307 -9.65 -28.11 23.55
CA LEU A 307 -10.76 -27.65 22.72
C LEU A 307 -10.20 -26.90 21.50
N ILE A 308 -10.61 -27.33 20.32
CA ILE A 308 -10.28 -26.71 19.03
C ILE A 308 -11.54 -26.01 18.54
N ALA A 309 -11.54 -24.68 18.46
CA ALA A 309 -12.67 -23.89 17.97
C ALA A 309 -12.34 -23.33 16.57
N THR A 310 -12.88 -23.95 15.53
CA THR A 310 -12.73 -23.47 14.15
C THR A 310 -13.65 -22.27 13.94
N ARG A 311 -13.05 -21.08 13.77
CA ARG A 311 -13.77 -19.87 13.35
C ARG A 311 -13.64 -19.66 11.86
N LYS A 312 -14.69 -19.12 11.24
CA LYS A 312 -14.67 -18.50 9.93
C LYS A 312 -14.73 -16.99 10.11
N ASN A 313 -13.65 -16.32 9.75
CA ASN A 313 -13.56 -14.87 9.69
C ASN A 313 -14.02 -14.43 8.29
N VAL A 314 -14.97 -13.52 8.19
CA VAL A 314 -15.44 -12.97 6.91
C VAL A 314 -15.20 -11.46 6.88
N ILE A 315 -14.41 -11.02 5.90
CA ILE A 315 -14.19 -9.60 5.61
C ILE A 315 -14.76 -9.28 4.24
N ALA A 316 -15.32 -8.09 4.10
CA ALA A 316 -15.84 -7.60 2.84
C ALA A 316 -15.47 -6.14 2.63
N LYS A 317 -15.37 -5.74 1.37
CA LYS A 317 -15.12 -4.35 0.96
C LYS A 317 -15.94 -4.04 -0.27
N LEU A 318 -16.88 -3.12 -0.10
CA LEU A 318 -17.73 -2.63 -1.17
C LEU A 318 -17.09 -1.39 -1.80
N TYR A 319 -16.66 -1.50 -3.05
CA TYR A 319 -16.20 -0.37 -3.84
C TYR A 319 -17.40 0.20 -4.61
N ILE A 320 -17.79 1.43 -4.26
CA ILE A 320 -18.82 2.18 -4.96
C ILE A 320 -18.13 3.08 -5.99
N VAL A 321 -18.13 2.64 -7.25
CA VAL A 321 -17.41 3.29 -8.35
C VAL A 321 -18.38 4.17 -9.14
N ARG A 322 -18.21 5.50 -9.09
CA ARG A 322 -19.04 6.49 -9.78
C ARG A 322 -18.30 7.06 -10.98
N ASN A 323 -18.92 6.98 -12.16
CA ASN A 323 -18.48 7.66 -13.36
C ASN A 323 -19.20 9.02 -13.48
N ARG A 324 -18.44 10.08 -13.75
CA ARG A 324 -18.90 11.46 -14.03
C ARG A 324 -18.51 11.92 -15.44
N ASP A 325 -18.02 11.02 -16.29
CA ASP A 325 -17.77 11.26 -17.72
C ASP A 325 -18.97 10.82 -18.59
N ARG A 326 -19.06 11.41 -19.79
CA ARG A 326 -20.05 11.03 -20.82
C ARG A 326 -19.64 9.80 -21.64
N LYS A 327 -18.46 9.24 -21.36
CA LYS A 327 -17.93 7.99 -21.94
C LYS A 327 -17.94 6.91 -20.86
N ALA A 328 -18.24 5.66 -21.22
CA ALA A 328 -18.10 4.52 -20.31
C ALA A 328 -16.64 4.40 -19.82
N ARG A 329 -16.46 3.80 -18.65
CA ARG A 329 -15.15 3.57 -18.03
C ARG A 329 -15.01 2.12 -17.60
N ASP A 330 -13.91 1.50 -18.00
CA ASP A 330 -13.47 0.23 -17.46
C ASP A 330 -12.47 0.53 -16.33
N VAL A 331 -12.94 0.41 -15.07
CA VAL A 331 -12.16 0.78 -13.88
C VAL A 331 -11.56 -0.50 -13.30
N LEU A 332 -10.24 -0.56 -13.17
CA LEU A 332 -9.52 -1.70 -12.65
C LEU A 332 -9.24 -1.48 -11.17
N VAL A 333 -9.98 -2.16 -10.29
CA VAL A 333 -9.88 -2.01 -8.84
C VAL A 333 -8.82 -2.96 -8.29
N GLU A 334 -7.75 -2.41 -7.71
CA GLU A 334 -6.74 -3.17 -6.99
C GLU A 334 -7.17 -3.38 -5.53
N HIS A 335 -7.35 -4.64 -5.12
CA HIS A 335 -7.63 -5.04 -3.75
C HIS A 335 -6.41 -5.75 -3.15
N PRO A 336 -5.94 -5.39 -1.94
CA PRO A 336 -4.80 -6.05 -1.31
C PRO A 336 -4.95 -7.58 -1.22
N PHE A 337 -3.98 -8.32 -1.76
CA PHE A 337 -3.89 -9.77 -1.63
C PHE A 337 -3.51 -10.13 -0.18
N ARG A 338 -4.23 -11.05 0.44
CA ARG A 338 -3.96 -11.56 1.79
C ARG A 338 -3.63 -13.04 1.73
N ASP A 339 -2.42 -13.42 2.15
CA ASP A 339 -2.08 -14.84 2.25
C ASP A 339 -2.93 -15.54 3.33
N GLY A 340 -3.28 -16.79 3.08
CA GLY A 340 -4.20 -17.57 3.91
C GLY A 340 -5.66 -17.09 3.92
N TRP A 341 -6.06 -16.14 3.07
CA TRP A 341 -7.47 -15.78 2.85
C TRP A 341 -7.96 -16.28 1.49
N ASN A 342 -9.16 -16.84 1.46
CA ASN A 342 -9.82 -17.30 0.23
C ASN A 342 -10.75 -16.21 -0.28
N LEU A 343 -10.62 -15.84 -1.56
CA LEU A 343 -11.59 -14.99 -2.25
C LEU A 343 -12.92 -15.76 -2.45
N VAL A 344 -14.06 -15.09 -2.20
CA VAL A 344 -15.40 -15.68 -2.23
C VAL A 344 -16.31 -14.97 -3.22
N GLU A 345 -16.18 -13.64 -3.32
CA GLU A 345 -16.93 -12.80 -4.26
C GLU A 345 -16.05 -11.61 -4.67
N PRO A 346 -15.90 -11.29 -5.97
CA PRO A 346 -16.17 -12.17 -7.12
C PRO A 346 -15.45 -13.52 -6.97
N SER A 347 -15.92 -14.58 -7.63
CA SER A 347 -15.31 -15.92 -7.47
C SER A 347 -13.84 -15.98 -7.92
N GLU A 348 -13.48 -15.16 -8.90
CA GLU A 348 -12.13 -15.06 -9.47
C GLU A 348 -11.79 -13.58 -9.75
N PRO A 349 -10.51 -13.18 -9.64
CA PRO A 349 -10.04 -11.87 -10.08
C PRO A 349 -9.85 -11.81 -11.60
N ALA A 350 -9.74 -10.62 -12.17
CA ALA A 350 -9.36 -10.42 -13.56
C ALA A 350 -7.83 -10.54 -13.79
N GLU A 351 -7.03 -10.37 -12.73
CA GLU A 351 -5.57 -10.53 -12.71
C GLU A 351 -5.11 -10.70 -11.25
N ARG A 352 -4.04 -11.47 -10.97
CA ARG A 352 -3.45 -11.57 -9.61
C ARG A 352 -1.95 -11.36 -9.61
N THR A 353 -1.49 -10.44 -8.77
CA THR A 353 -0.06 -10.16 -8.53
C THR A 353 0.39 -10.74 -7.18
N ARG A 354 1.59 -10.36 -6.69
CA ARG A 354 2.05 -10.67 -5.32
C ARG A 354 1.32 -9.89 -4.23
N GLU A 355 0.83 -8.69 -4.55
CA GLU A 355 0.39 -7.70 -3.55
C GLU A 355 -1.09 -7.34 -3.67
N VAL A 356 -1.68 -7.52 -4.86
CA VAL A 356 -3.08 -7.19 -5.16
C VAL A 356 -3.75 -8.20 -6.09
N TYR A 357 -5.03 -8.45 -5.81
CA TYR A 357 -6.02 -8.87 -6.80
C TYR A 357 -6.44 -7.65 -7.64
N ARG A 358 -6.74 -7.84 -8.93
CA ARG A 358 -7.31 -6.79 -9.80
C ARG A 358 -8.70 -7.22 -10.28
N PHE A 359 -9.67 -6.32 -10.22
CA PHE A 359 -11.06 -6.59 -10.62
C PHE A 359 -11.57 -5.55 -11.63
N ASP A 360 -12.14 -6.01 -12.74
CA ASP A 360 -12.78 -5.13 -13.74
C ASP A 360 -14.16 -4.65 -13.25
N ALA A 361 -14.26 -3.37 -12.91
CA ALA A 361 -15.49 -2.67 -12.55
C ALA A 361 -15.88 -1.69 -13.68
N ARG A 362 -16.62 -2.19 -14.67
CA ARG A 362 -17.17 -1.34 -15.75
C ARG A 362 -18.28 -0.42 -15.23
N VAL A 363 -18.23 0.86 -15.61
CA VAL A 363 -19.19 1.90 -15.23
C VAL A 363 -19.61 2.74 -16.44
N GLU A 364 -20.89 2.64 -16.79
CA GLU A 364 -21.50 3.39 -17.89
C GLU A 364 -21.62 4.91 -17.58
N PRO A 365 -21.85 5.78 -18.59
CA PRO A 365 -21.89 7.24 -18.41
C PRO A 365 -22.87 7.70 -17.33
N ASP A 366 -22.41 8.61 -16.47
CA ASP A 366 -23.18 9.17 -15.34
C ASP A 366 -23.83 8.12 -14.41
N LYS A 367 -23.26 6.89 -14.33
CA LYS A 367 -23.71 5.79 -13.45
C LYS A 367 -22.77 5.52 -12.29
N THR A 368 -23.25 4.66 -11.39
CA THR A 368 -22.48 4.06 -10.30
C THR A 368 -22.59 2.54 -10.36
N THR A 369 -21.44 1.87 -10.38
CA THR A 369 -21.32 0.41 -10.25
C THR A 369 -20.91 0.08 -8.81
N ARG A 370 -21.27 -1.12 -8.35
CA ARG A 370 -20.87 -1.65 -7.05
C ARG A 370 -20.10 -2.95 -7.25
N LEU A 371 -18.87 -2.99 -6.74
CA LEU A 371 -18.04 -4.19 -6.68
C LEU A 371 -17.90 -4.60 -5.22
N LEU A 372 -18.47 -5.75 -4.84
CA LEU A 372 -18.27 -6.34 -3.52
C LEU A 372 -17.11 -7.34 -3.60
N VAL A 373 -16.01 -7.05 -2.90
CA VAL A 373 -14.94 -8.02 -2.65
C VAL A 373 -15.20 -8.66 -1.29
N ARG A 374 -15.42 -9.97 -1.21
CA ARG A 374 -15.57 -10.73 0.04
C ARG A 374 -14.51 -11.83 0.09
N GLU A 375 -13.80 -11.90 1.22
CA GLU A 375 -12.82 -12.93 1.52
C GLU A 375 -13.21 -13.66 2.81
N GLU A 376 -12.83 -14.94 2.91
CA GLU A 376 -12.98 -15.74 4.12
C GLU A 376 -11.69 -16.46 4.50
N GLN A 377 -11.45 -16.56 5.80
CA GLN A 377 -10.37 -17.36 6.37
C GLN A 377 -10.92 -18.25 7.48
N GLN A 378 -10.52 -19.52 7.50
CA GLN A 378 -10.77 -20.41 8.62
C GLN A 378 -9.55 -20.42 9.55
N THR A 379 -9.77 -20.24 10.84
CA THR A 379 -8.73 -20.23 11.89
C THR A 379 -9.14 -21.10 13.06
N ASP A 380 -8.29 -22.06 13.43
CA ASP A 380 -8.49 -22.89 14.62
C ASP A 380 -7.91 -22.21 15.86
N GLU A 381 -8.76 -21.90 16.84
CA GLU A 381 -8.33 -21.46 18.17
C GLU A 381 -8.15 -22.67 19.09
N LEU A 382 -6.97 -22.80 19.70
CA LEU A 382 -6.60 -23.90 20.59
C LEU A 382 -6.71 -23.48 22.07
N PHE A 383 -7.55 -24.18 22.84
CA PHE A 383 -7.78 -23.92 24.26
C PHE A 383 -7.54 -25.16 25.12
N ALA A 384 -6.60 -25.09 26.07
CA ALA A 384 -6.45 -26.12 27.09
C ALA A 384 -7.66 -26.11 28.04
N LEU A 385 -8.38 -27.23 28.13
CA LEU A 385 -9.61 -27.38 28.94
C LEU A 385 -9.37 -27.23 30.45
N THR A 386 -8.13 -27.43 30.91
CA THR A 386 -7.67 -27.15 32.28
C THR A 386 -7.71 -25.66 32.61
N ASN A 387 -7.39 -24.80 31.64
CA ASN A 387 -7.16 -23.37 31.82
C ASN A 387 -8.30 -22.52 31.22
N LEU A 388 -9.30 -23.16 30.58
CA LEU A 388 -10.41 -22.45 29.94
C LEU A 388 -11.37 -21.88 30.99
N GLU A 389 -11.70 -20.60 30.87
CA GLU A 389 -12.59 -19.90 31.82
C GLU A 389 -14.04 -20.40 31.77
N PRO A 390 -14.76 -20.48 32.92
CA PRO A 390 -16.15 -20.95 32.97
C PRO A 390 -17.12 -20.20 32.06
N ASP A 391 -16.91 -18.89 31.88
CA ASP A 391 -17.73 -18.06 30.97
C ASP A 391 -17.50 -18.42 29.49
N ARG A 392 -16.27 -18.78 29.10
CA ARG A 392 -15.99 -19.28 27.74
C ARG A 392 -16.62 -20.65 27.52
N ILE A 393 -16.56 -21.55 28.50
CA ILE A 393 -17.26 -22.84 28.43
C ILE A 393 -18.77 -22.61 28.27
N THR A 394 -19.34 -21.69 29.05
CA THR A 394 -20.76 -21.32 28.99
C THR A 394 -21.16 -20.76 27.62
N LEU A 395 -20.27 -19.98 26.96
CA LEU A 395 -20.50 -19.49 25.59
C LEU A 395 -20.52 -20.63 24.56
N PHE A 396 -19.63 -21.62 24.67
CA PHE A 396 -19.68 -22.82 23.82
C PHE A 396 -20.92 -23.67 24.08
N LEU A 397 -21.32 -23.88 25.35
CA LEU A 397 -22.52 -24.63 25.71
C LEU A 397 -23.83 -23.98 25.20
N ARG A 398 -23.87 -22.65 25.09
CA ARG A 398 -25.00 -21.90 24.53
C ARG A 398 -25.02 -21.86 22.99
N SER A 399 -23.95 -22.26 22.33
CA SER A 399 -23.88 -22.27 20.86
C SER A 399 -24.76 -23.37 20.27
N ARG A 400 -25.52 -23.03 19.23
CA ARG A 400 -26.29 -23.99 18.43
C ARG A 400 -25.43 -24.85 17.50
N ILE A 401 -24.20 -24.42 17.23
CA ILE A 401 -23.29 -25.02 16.25
C ILE A 401 -22.41 -26.11 16.89
N VAL A 402 -22.30 -26.12 18.23
CA VAL A 402 -21.55 -27.14 18.97
C VAL A 402 -22.40 -28.41 19.10
N GLY A 403 -21.97 -29.56 18.56
CA GLY A 403 -22.68 -30.83 18.71
C GLY A 403 -22.86 -31.27 20.18
N ASP A 404 -23.94 -31.98 20.48
CA ASP A 404 -24.35 -32.24 21.87
C ASP A 404 -23.35 -33.10 22.66
N ARG A 405 -22.64 -34.03 22.01
CA ARG A 405 -21.52 -34.78 22.63
C ARG A 405 -20.41 -33.87 23.16
N VAL A 406 -20.12 -32.76 22.47
CA VAL A 406 -19.14 -31.77 22.92
C VAL A 406 -19.72 -30.96 24.09
N LYS A 407 -21.03 -30.69 24.11
CA LYS A 407 -21.69 -30.04 25.25
C LYS A 407 -21.67 -30.93 26.50
N GLU A 408 -22.04 -32.20 26.37
CA GLU A 408 -21.98 -33.21 27.45
C GLU A 408 -20.57 -33.34 28.02
N ALA A 409 -19.56 -33.44 27.14
CA ALA A 409 -18.17 -33.52 27.54
C ALA A 409 -17.68 -32.26 28.28
N LEU A 410 -18.02 -31.07 27.78
CA LEU A 410 -17.70 -29.81 28.46
C LEU A 410 -18.40 -29.68 29.82
N GLN A 411 -19.65 -30.12 29.95
CA GLN A 411 -20.35 -30.17 31.24
C GLN A 411 -19.65 -31.12 32.21
N LYS A 412 -19.19 -32.29 31.76
CA LYS A 412 -18.44 -33.24 32.61
C LYS A 412 -17.07 -32.68 33.01
N VAL A 413 -16.35 -31.96 32.14
CA VAL A 413 -15.12 -31.24 32.52
C VAL A 413 -15.39 -30.20 33.61
N VAL A 414 -16.45 -29.40 33.49
CA VAL A 414 -16.82 -28.42 34.52
C VAL A 414 -17.13 -29.12 35.85
N GLN A 415 -17.94 -30.19 35.85
CA GLN A 415 -18.25 -30.96 37.06
C GLN A 415 -17.00 -31.52 37.76
N LEU A 416 -16.02 -32.01 36.99
CA LEU A 416 -14.76 -32.53 37.54
C LEU A 416 -13.89 -31.41 38.13
N ARG A 417 -13.74 -30.28 37.41
CA ARG A 417 -13.00 -29.10 37.90
C ARG A 417 -13.64 -28.48 39.15
N ASP A 418 -14.97 -28.37 39.19
CA ASP A 418 -15.74 -27.91 40.35
C ASP A 418 -15.49 -28.77 41.59
N ARG A 419 -15.48 -30.10 41.42
CA ARG A 419 -15.27 -31.06 42.51
C ARG A 419 -13.84 -30.95 43.06
N LEU A 420 -12.85 -30.83 42.17
CA LEU A 420 -11.45 -30.64 42.52
C LEU A 420 -11.24 -29.31 43.28
N ALA A 421 -11.75 -28.21 42.73
CA ALA A 421 -11.64 -26.88 43.35
C ALA A 421 -12.27 -26.81 44.75
N ARG A 422 -13.43 -27.47 44.96
CA ARG A 422 -14.05 -27.59 46.29
C ARG A 422 -13.16 -28.37 47.26
N THR A 423 -12.64 -29.53 46.82
CA THR A 423 -11.73 -30.36 47.63
C THR A 423 -10.46 -29.59 48.02
N GLN A 424 -9.89 -28.82 47.09
CA GLN A 424 -8.74 -27.96 47.32
C GLN A 424 -9.02 -26.80 48.29
N ALA A 425 -10.17 -26.14 48.16
CA ALA A 425 -10.59 -25.08 49.07
C ALA A 425 -10.86 -25.61 50.50
N ASP A 426 -11.46 -26.79 50.62
CA ASP A 426 -11.64 -27.49 51.91
C ASP A 426 -10.29 -27.86 52.53
N ARG A 427 -9.37 -28.44 51.75
CA ARG A 427 -8.01 -28.78 52.20
C ARG A 427 -7.26 -27.55 52.67
N ALA A 428 -7.26 -26.47 51.88
CA ALA A 428 -6.59 -25.21 52.21
C ALA A 428 -7.15 -24.60 53.51
N ARG A 429 -8.47 -24.64 53.72
CA ARG A 429 -9.10 -24.16 54.96
C ARG A 429 -8.65 -24.97 56.20
N LEU A 430 -8.57 -26.30 56.10
CA LEU A 430 -8.07 -27.12 57.21
C LEU A 430 -6.55 -26.93 57.43
N GLN A 431 -5.76 -26.80 56.37
CA GLN A 431 -4.32 -26.53 56.46
C GLN A 431 -4.03 -25.17 57.11
N GLN A 432 -4.78 -24.13 56.76
CA GLN A 432 -4.67 -22.83 57.42
C GLN A 432 -5.04 -22.93 58.91
N ARG A 433 -6.13 -23.63 59.24
CA ARG A 433 -6.53 -23.84 60.64
C ARG A 433 -5.47 -24.58 61.46
N ALA A 434 -4.83 -25.61 60.90
CA ALA A 434 -3.72 -26.28 61.55
C ALA A 434 -2.52 -25.34 61.79
N ALA A 435 -2.14 -24.55 60.78
CA ALA A 435 -1.04 -23.58 60.90
C ALA A 435 -1.33 -22.44 61.92
N GLU A 436 -2.58 -21.99 62.04
CA GLU A 436 -3.02 -21.07 63.09
C GLU A 436 -2.82 -21.69 64.49
N ILE A 437 -3.11 -22.98 64.66
CA ILE A 437 -2.93 -23.70 65.92
C ILE A 437 -1.43 -23.90 66.22
N ASP A 438 -0.61 -24.31 65.26
CA ASP A 438 0.84 -24.49 65.44
C ASP A 438 1.54 -23.17 65.87
N GLN A 439 1.09 -22.03 65.31
CA GLN A 439 1.55 -20.69 65.73
C GLN A 439 1.09 -20.36 67.15
N GLU A 440 -0.18 -20.60 67.48
CA GLU A 440 -0.73 -20.31 68.81
C GLU A 440 -0.10 -21.20 69.90
N GLN A 441 0.07 -22.50 69.67
CA GLN A 441 0.80 -23.39 70.57
C GLN A 441 2.23 -22.89 70.83
N SER A 442 2.90 -22.34 69.83
CA SER A 442 4.25 -21.81 69.95
C SER A 442 4.26 -20.56 70.83
N ARG A 443 3.30 -19.65 70.66
CA ARG A 443 3.07 -18.49 71.54
C ARG A 443 2.74 -18.90 72.98
N ILE A 444 1.88 -19.90 73.16
CA ILE A 444 1.49 -20.41 74.48
C ILE A 444 2.69 -21.04 75.19
N ARG A 445 3.51 -21.85 74.49
CA ARG A 445 4.75 -22.43 75.05
C ARG A 445 5.76 -21.36 75.48
N GLU A 446 5.94 -20.31 74.69
CA GLU A 446 6.80 -19.16 75.06
C GLU A 446 6.29 -18.43 76.32
N ASN A 447 4.98 -18.26 76.45
CA ASN A 447 4.36 -17.63 77.62
C ASN A 447 4.38 -18.52 78.87
N LEU A 448 4.17 -19.83 78.73
CA LEU A 448 4.28 -20.80 79.82
C LEU A 448 5.68 -20.80 80.45
N GLY A 449 6.74 -20.63 79.64
CA GLY A 449 8.11 -20.49 80.12
C GLY A 449 8.40 -19.22 80.95
N LYS A 450 7.46 -18.28 81.01
CA LYS A 450 7.55 -17.00 81.76
C LYS A 450 6.60 -16.94 82.97
N LEU A 451 5.81 -17.98 83.21
CA LEU A 451 4.75 -18.03 84.23
C LEU A 451 5.13 -18.95 85.39
N ALA A 452 4.64 -18.62 86.59
CA ALA A 452 4.72 -19.52 87.74
C ALA A 452 3.80 -20.73 87.54
N GLN A 453 4.35 -21.93 87.72
CA GLN A 453 3.68 -23.23 87.52
C GLN A 453 2.39 -23.40 88.34
N ASN A 454 2.25 -22.66 89.44
CA ASN A 454 1.12 -22.76 90.38
C ASN A 454 0.00 -21.74 90.08
N SER A 455 0.04 -21.04 88.94
CA SER A 455 -0.93 -19.98 88.61
C SER A 455 -2.11 -20.47 87.77
N ASP A 456 -3.29 -19.87 87.96
CA ASP A 456 -4.51 -20.22 87.20
C ASP A 456 -4.33 -20.02 85.68
N LEU A 457 -3.49 -19.05 85.28
CA LEU A 457 -3.13 -18.79 83.89
C LEU A 457 -2.27 -19.92 83.29
N TYR A 458 -1.33 -20.47 84.07
CA TYR A 458 -0.51 -21.61 83.65
C TYR A 458 -1.40 -22.85 83.40
N ASN A 459 -2.30 -23.16 84.35
CA ASN A 459 -3.27 -24.25 84.23
C ASN A 459 -4.23 -24.06 83.04
N ARG A 460 -4.70 -22.82 82.81
CA ARG A 460 -5.55 -22.48 81.65
C ARG A 460 -4.81 -22.69 80.33
N TYR A 461 -3.54 -22.30 80.23
CA TYR A 461 -2.75 -22.47 79.02
C TYR A 461 -2.40 -23.94 78.73
N ILE A 462 -2.11 -24.77 79.74
CA ILE A 462 -1.97 -26.22 79.53
C ILE A 462 -3.28 -26.82 78.99
N LYS A 463 -4.43 -26.44 79.54
CA LYS A 463 -5.73 -26.91 79.03
C LYS A 463 -6.02 -26.43 77.59
N MET A 464 -5.53 -25.26 77.20
CA MET A 464 -5.64 -24.81 75.81
C MET A 464 -4.73 -25.61 74.86
N LEU A 465 -3.51 -25.98 75.27
CA LEU A 465 -2.63 -26.86 74.48
C LEU A 465 -3.24 -28.26 74.29
N ASP A 466 -3.81 -28.85 75.35
CA ASP A 466 -4.49 -30.14 75.33
C ASP A 466 -5.69 -30.17 74.35
N GLN A 467 -6.51 -29.11 74.38
CA GLN A 467 -7.59 -28.91 73.41
C GLN A 467 -7.08 -28.69 71.98
N GLN A 468 -5.95 -28.01 71.81
CA GLN A 468 -5.33 -27.75 70.51
C GLN A 468 -4.70 -28.99 69.89
N GLU A 469 -4.02 -29.84 70.66
CA GLU A 469 -3.50 -31.12 70.14
C GLU A 469 -4.65 -32.06 69.76
N THR A 470 -5.73 -32.09 70.56
CA THR A 470 -6.97 -32.81 70.21
C THR A 470 -7.58 -32.31 68.89
N GLU A 471 -7.54 -30.99 68.61
CA GLU A 471 -8.00 -30.43 67.33
C GLU A 471 -7.04 -30.79 66.19
N LEU A 472 -5.72 -30.75 66.42
CA LEU A 472 -4.72 -31.13 65.42
C LEU A 472 -4.78 -32.62 65.05
N ASP A 473 -5.03 -33.52 66.01
CA ASP A 473 -5.15 -34.96 65.75
C ASP A 473 -6.42 -35.34 64.98
N ASP A 474 -7.45 -34.49 64.97
CA ASP A 474 -8.59 -34.60 64.06
C ASP A 474 -8.33 -33.92 62.70
N LEU A 475 -7.66 -32.77 62.67
CA LEU A 475 -7.35 -32.03 61.44
C LEU A 475 -6.33 -32.74 60.55
N ARG A 476 -5.21 -33.25 61.12
CA ARG A 476 -4.12 -33.93 60.39
C ARG A 476 -4.64 -35.07 59.49
N PRO A 477 -5.36 -36.10 59.99
CA PRO A 477 -5.87 -37.19 59.14
C PRO A 477 -6.96 -36.73 58.15
N ARG A 478 -7.73 -35.67 58.46
CA ARG A 478 -8.67 -35.06 57.50
C ARG A 478 -7.94 -34.38 56.34
N ILE A 479 -6.83 -33.71 56.61
CA ILE A 479 -5.98 -33.07 55.58
C ILE A 479 -5.36 -34.14 54.67
N GLU A 480 -4.80 -35.22 55.21
CA GLU A 480 -4.25 -36.30 54.38
C GLU A 480 -5.34 -36.98 53.53
N LYS A 481 -6.50 -37.28 54.12
CA LYS A 481 -7.66 -37.81 53.37
C LYS A 481 -8.12 -36.88 52.26
N LEU A 482 -8.06 -35.56 52.45
CA LEU A 482 -8.37 -34.60 51.39
C LEU A 482 -7.29 -34.55 50.30
N LYS A 483 -6.00 -34.72 50.62
CA LYS A 483 -4.93 -34.88 49.62
C LYS A 483 -5.13 -36.13 48.77
N ASP A 484 -5.47 -37.27 49.37
CA ASP A 484 -5.73 -38.52 48.63
C ASP A 484 -6.93 -38.36 47.67
N VAL A 485 -8.01 -37.73 48.17
CA VAL A 485 -9.22 -37.45 47.39
C VAL A 485 -8.95 -36.44 46.27
N GLU A 486 -8.14 -35.41 46.51
CA GLU A 486 -7.69 -34.45 45.49
C GLU A 486 -6.81 -35.13 44.43
N ALA A 487 -5.82 -35.92 44.84
CA ALA A 487 -4.95 -36.66 43.92
C ALA A 487 -5.72 -37.70 43.09
N SER A 488 -6.80 -38.27 43.63
CA SER A 488 -7.73 -39.13 42.88
C SER A 488 -8.59 -38.33 41.90
N GLN A 489 -9.07 -37.15 42.27
CA GLN A 489 -9.89 -36.30 41.40
C GLN A 489 -9.07 -35.65 40.28
N GLN A 490 -7.81 -35.31 40.55
CA GLN A 490 -6.86 -34.84 39.54
C GLN A 490 -6.65 -35.92 38.47
N ARG A 491 -6.41 -37.18 38.86
CA ARG A 491 -6.33 -38.31 37.91
C ARG A 491 -7.65 -38.53 37.16
N GLU A 492 -8.80 -38.50 37.84
CA GLU A 492 -10.12 -38.61 37.19
C GLU A 492 -10.33 -37.52 36.12
N LEU A 493 -9.82 -36.30 36.36
CA LEU A 493 -9.83 -35.20 35.40
C LEU A 493 -8.83 -35.44 34.25
N ASP A 494 -7.58 -35.77 34.55
CA ASP A 494 -6.52 -35.94 33.54
C ASP A 494 -6.79 -37.13 32.60
N ASP A 495 -7.18 -38.28 33.15
CA ASP A 495 -7.57 -39.47 32.38
C ASP A 495 -8.79 -39.18 31.49
N TYR A 496 -9.78 -38.46 32.02
CA TYR A 496 -10.96 -38.05 31.25
C TYR A 496 -10.58 -37.10 30.10
N LEU A 497 -9.76 -36.07 30.38
CA LEU A 497 -9.29 -35.11 29.38
C LEU A 497 -8.46 -35.80 28.29
N LEU A 498 -7.55 -36.71 28.64
CA LEU A 498 -6.77 -37.51 27.69
C LEU A 498 -7.66 -38.43 26.83
N GLY A 499 -8.75 -38.95 27.40
CA GLY A 499 -9.74 -39.76 26.69
C GLY A 499 -10.71 -38.99 25.78
N LEU A 500 -10.69 -37.65 25.77
CA LEU A 500 -11.54 -36.85 24.87
C LEU A 500 -11.02 -36.92 23.42
N ASP A 501 -11.76 -37.61 22.57
CA ASP A 501 -11.58 -37.62 21.12
C ASP A 501 -12.96 -37.49 20.43
N ILE A 502 -13.42 -36.24 20.24
CA ILE A 502 -14.78 -35.90 19.79
C ILE A 502 -14.71 -34.84 18.69
N ASP A 503 -15.11 -35.23 17.47
CA ASP A 503 -15.60 -34.29 16.46
C ASP A 503 -17.03 -33.86 16.83
N GLY A 504 -17.30 -32.55 16.80
CA GLY A 504 -18.59 -31.94 17.11
C GLY A 504 -19.16 -31.11 15.98
#